data_AF-A0A1G8XU04-F1
#
_entry.id   AF-A0A1G8XU04-F1
#
_cell.length_a   1.000
_cell.length_b   1.000
_cell.length_c   1.000
_cell.angle_alpha   90.00
_cell.angle_beta   90.00
_cell.angle_gamma   90.00
#
_symmetry.space_group_name_H-M   'P 1'
#
loop_
_entity.id
_entity.type
_entity.pdbx_description
1 polymer ?
#
loop_
_entity_poly.entity_id
_entity_poly.type
_entity_poly.pdbx_seq_one_letter_code
_entity_poly.pdbx_strand_id
1 'polypeptide(L)'
;MDNKADEPVLLSIPDRFESRRLMIRSALWGDGEAVNEAVRESAGELRPWMPWARQLPTLEQSEASIRRSRLEFLERTDLRLLLFSKDTGDLIGSSGLHRIDWQTRKFEIGYWVRTSYGRQGYIRRLQTTRFRSCRRTGLRSAATPAMCKALG
;
A
#
# COMPACT_ATOMS: atom_id res chain seq x y z
N MET A 1 -20.68 17.17 -21.09
CA MET A 1 -19.29 16.68 -21.26
C MET A 1 -18.92 16.10 -19.91
N ASP A 2 -19.24 14.82 -19.71
CA ASP A 2 -19.08 14.17 -18.41
C ASP A 2 -17.59 13.88 -18.20
N ASN A 3 -16.97 14.69 -17.36
CA ASN A 3 -15.57 14.52 -17.04
C ASN A 3 -15.47 13.33 -16.08
N LYS A 4 -14.91 12.22 -16.56
CA LYS A 4 -14.66 11.00 -15.77
C LYS A 4 -13.87 11.24 -14.46
N ALA A 5 -13.30 12.44 -14.31
CA ALA A 5 -12.61 12.91 -13.11
C ALA A 5 -13.54 13.30 -11.95
N ASP A 6 -14.83 13.59 -12.20
CA ASP A 6 -15.77 14.02 -11.17
C ASP A 6 -16.34 12.85 -10.35
N GLU A 7 -16.28 11.63 -10.90
CA GLU A 7 -16.73 10.40 -10.25
C GLU A 7 -15.60 9.35 -10.23
N PRO A 8 -14.69 9.41 -9.22
CA PRO A 8 -13.46 8.63 -9.18
C PRO A 8 -13.67 7.11 -9.25
N VAL A 9 -14.80 6.60 -8.77
CA VAL A 9 -15.14 5.16 -8.82
C VAL A 9 -15.18 4.62 -10.26
N LEU A 10 -15.42 5.47 -11.27
CA LEU A 10 -15.44 5.10 -12.68
C LEU A 10 -14.03 4.93 -13.29
N LEU A 11 -12.97 5.27 -12.56
CA LEU A 11 -11.60 5.07 -13.03
C LEU A 11 -11.27 3.57 -13.07
N SER A 12 -10.60 3.10 -14.11
CA SER A 12 -10.19 1.69 -14.21
C SER A 12 -8.80 1.47 -13.61
N ILE A 13 -8.70 1.43 -12.28
CA ILE A 13 -7.45 1.14 -11.58
C ILE A 13 -7.31 -0.39 -11.41
N PRO A 14 -6.20 -1.00 -11.86
CA PRO A 14 -5.93 -2.40 -11.61
C PRO A 14 -5.78 -2.67 -10.11
N ASP A 15 -6.36 -3.75 -9.62
CA ASP A 15 -6.27 -4.15 -8.22
C ASP A 15 -5.15 -5.15 -7.95
N ARG A 16 -4.41 -5.56 -9.00
CA ARG A 16 -3.26 -6.47 -8.95
C ARG A 16 -2.20 -6.08 -9.99
N PHE A 17 -0.95 -6.16 -9.57
CA PHE A 17 0.25 -5.93 -10.37
C PHE A 17 1.26 -7.03 -10.03
N GLU A 18 1.97 -7.52 -11.03
CA GLU A 18 3.01 -8.52 -10.82
C GLU A 18 4.36 -8.03 -11.32
N SER A 19 5.39 -8.43 -10.61
CA SER A 19 6.78 -8.29 -11.01
C SER A 19 7.44 -9.66 -10.99
N ARG A 20 8.75 -9.69 -11.25
CA ARG A 20 9.53 -10.94 -11.25
C ARG A 20 9.52 -11.65 -9.88
N ARG A 21 9.47 -10.91 -8.77
CA ARG A 21 9.58 -11.48 -7.40
C ARG A 21 8.42 -11.12 -6.47
N LEU A 22 7.63 -10.11 -6.84
CA LEU A 22 6.56 -9.57 -6.00
C LEU A 22 5.22 -9.61 -6.72
N MET A 23 4.18 -9.99 -6.00
CA MET A 23 2.79 -9.75 -6.34
C MET A 23 2.28 -8.60 -5.48
N ILE A 24 1.80 -7.53 -6.10
CA ILE A 24 1.27 -6.36 -5.42
C ILE A 24 -0.23 -6.33 -5.71
N ARG A 25 -1.07 -6.33 -4.69
CA ARG A 25 -2.52 -6.31 -4.88
C ARG A 25 -3.24 -5.55 -3.80
N SER A 26 -4.45 -5.09 -4.08
CA SER A 26 -5.34 -4.57 -3.05
C SER A 26 -5.68 -5.66 -2.02
N ALA A 27 -6.14 -5.21 -0.85
CA ALA A 27 -6.44 -6.09 0.26
C ALA A 27 -7.67 -6.97 -0.05
N LEU A 28 -7.61 -8.24 0.34
CA LEU A 28 -8.69 -9.22 0.22
C LEU A 28 -9.07 -9.75 1.60
N TRP A 29 -10.28 -10.29 1.68
CA TRP A 29 -10.81 -10.92 2.88
C TRP A 29 -9.88 -12.05 3.32
N GLY A 30 -9.54 -12.09 4.60
CA GLY A 30 -8.58 -13.07 5.15
C GLY A 30 -7.12 -12.62 5.14
N ASP A 31 -6.76 -11.50 4.51
CA ASP A 31 -5.40 -10.96 4.62
C ASP A 31 -5.08 -10.42 6.02
N GLY A 32 -6.09 -10.31 6.91
CA GLY A 32 -5.94 -9.80 8.27
C GLY A 32 -4.87 -10.54 9.08
N GLU A 33 -4.75 -11.85 8.92
CA GLU A 33 -3.75 -12.67 9.61
C GLU A 33 -2.32 -12.32 9.18
N ALA A 34 -2.05 -12.38 7.88
CA ALA A 34 -0.73 -12.06 7.34
C ALA A 34 -0.29 -10.62 7.67
N VAL A 35 -1.25 -9.68 7.65
CA VAL A 35 -0.99 -8.28 8.04
C VAL A 35 -0.73 -8.15 9.53
N ASN A 36 -1.51 -8.84 10.38
CA ASN A 36 -1.31 -8.81 11.82
C ASN A 36 0.07 -9.34 12.20
N GLU A 37 0.46 -10.49 11.64
CA GLU A 37 1.75 -11.11 11.86
C GLU A 37 2.90 -10.17 11.47
N ALA A 38 2.85 -9.60 10.25
CA ALA A 38 3.87 -8.69 9.76
C ALA A 38 3.98 -7.40 10.59
N VAL A 39 2.85 -6.84 11.04
CA VAL A 39 2.81 -5.65 11.92
C VAL A 39 3.38 -5.96 13.30
N ARG A 40 3.05 -7.12 13.88
CA ARG A 40 3.59 -7.55 15.18
C ARG A 40 5.09 -7.75 15.14
N GLU A 41 5.59 -8.42 14.09
CA GLU A 41 7.03 -8.58 13.87
C GLU A 41 7.74 -7.23 13.74
N SER A 42 7.15 -6.31 12.98
CA SER A 42 7.81 -5.05 12.61
C SER A 42 7.51 -3.90 13.57
N ALA A 43 6.80 -4.17 14.67
CA ALA A 43 6.31 -3.17 15.61
C ALA A 43 7.39 -2.20 16.09
N GLY A 44 8.57 -2.72 16.42
CA GLY A 44 9.70 -1.92 16.88
C GLY A 44 10.16 -0.88 15.87
N GLU A 45 10.18 -1.25 14.58
CA GLU A 45 10.59 -0.37 13.49
C GLU A 45 9.46 0.56 13.03
N LEU A 46 8.21 0.14 13.15
CA LEU A 46 7.04 0.92 12.71
C LEU A 46 6.66 2.03 13.69
N ARG A 47 6.75 1.80 15.01
CA ARG A 47 6.30 2.73 16.06
C ARG A 47 6.76 4.19 15.91
N PRO A 48 8.03 4.49 15.53
CA PRO A 48 8.49 5.88 15.38
C PRO A 48 7.83 6.61 14.21
N TRP A 49 7.43 5.88 13.17
CA TRP A 49 6.99 6.43 11.89
C TRP A 49 5.49 6.34 11.68
N MET A 50 4.84 5.33 12.29
CA MET A 50 3.46 4.97 12.09
C MET A 50 2.69 5.13 13.40
N PRO A 51 1.91 6.22 13.58
CA PRO A 51 1.14 6.45 14.80
C PRO A 51 0.20 5.29 15.14
N TRP A 52 -0.35 4.61 14.12
CA TRP A 52 -1.22 3.44 14.27
C TRP A 52 -0.48 2.20 14.81
N ALA A 53 0.85 2.13 14.70
CA ALA A 53 1.65 1.01 15.19
C ALA A 53 2.03 1.13 16.69
N ARG A 54 1.61 2.21 17.36
CA ARG A 54 1.86 2.41 18.81
C ARG A 54 1.17 1.36 19.65
N GLN A 55 -0.07 1.01 19.29
CA GLN A 55 -0.82 -0.09 19.88
C GLN A 55 -0.95 -1.20 18.85
N LEU A 56 -0.56 -2.42 19.23
CA LEU A 56 -0.64 -3.54 18.29
C LEU A 56 -2.09 -3.99 18.12
N PRO A 57 -2.58 -4.12 16.87
CA PRO A 57 -3.94 -4.54 16.63
C PRO A 57 -4.11 -6.02 17.01
N THR A 58 -5.31 -6.38 17.47
CA THR A 58 -5.74 -7.79 17.52
C THR A 58 -5.91 -8.34 16.10
N LEU A 59 -6.07 -9.66 16.00
CA LEU A 59 -6.34 -10.32 14.72
C LEU A 59 -7.64 -9.78 14.10
N GLU A 60 -8.70 -9.66 14.90
CA GLU A 60 -10.01 -9.14 14.45
C GLU A 60 -9.91 -7.69 13.99
N GLN A 61 -9.14 -6.86 14.71
CA GLN A 61 -8.90 -5.47 14.32
C GLN A 61 -8.14 -5.37 12.99
N SER A 62 -7.22 -6.29 12.74
CA SER A 62 -6.45 -6.34 11.49
C SER A 62 -7.34 -6.75 10.32
N GLU A 63 -8.17 -7.78 10.50
CA GLU A 63 -9.16 -8.19 9.51
C GLU A 63 -10.19 -7.08 9.23
N ALA A 64 -10.65 -6.40 10.27
CA ALA A 64 -11.55 -5.24 10.12
C ALA A 64 -10.87 -4.11 9.32
N SER A 65 -9.58 -3.83 9.57
CA SER A 65 -8.82 -2.84 8.79
C SER A 65 -8.68 -3.25 7.33
N ILE A 66 -8.48 -4.54 7.05
CA ILE A 66 -8.35 -5.09 5.71
C ILE A 66 -9.64 -4.96 4.92
N ARG A 67 -10.78 -5.33 5.53
CA ARG A 67 -12.10 -5.18 4.89
C ARG A 67 -12.42 -3.72 4.59
N ARG A 68 -12.16 -2.82 5.55
CA ARG A 68 -12.35 -1.38 5.34
C ARG A 68 -11.46 -0.85 4.21
N SER A 69 -10.19 -1.24 4.21
CA SER A 69 -9.24 -0.86 3.17
C SER A 69 -9.66 -1.33 1.78
N ARG A 70 -10.32 -2.50 1.65
CA ARG A 70 -10.87 -2.94 0.37
C ARG A 70 -12.04 -2.06 -0.08
N LEU A 71 -12.91 -1.63 0.83
CA LEU A 71 -14.00 -0.69 0.50
C LEU A 71 -13.43 0.65 0.03
N GLU A 72 -12.47 1.21 0.78
CA GLU A 72 -11.81 2.48 0.42
C GLU A 72 -11.09 2.38 -0.94
N PHE A 73 -10.50 1.21 -1.25
CA PHE A 73 -9.89 0.95 -2.55
C PHE A 73 -10.91 0.92 -3.69
N LEU A 74 -12.11 0.38 -3.45
CA LEU A 74 -13.17 0.35 -4.46
C LEU A 74 -13.78 1.75 -4.65
N GLU A 75 -13.97 2.50 -3.56
CA GLU A 75 -14.48 3.87 -3.54
C GLU A 75 -13.47 4.91 -4.06
N ARG A 76 -12.19 4.54 -4.14
CA ARG A 76 -11.09 5.42 -4.57
C ARG A 76 -10.79 6.55 -3.60
N THR A 77 -11.09 6.33 -2.33
CA THR A 77 -10.78 7.24 -1.22
C THR A 77 -9.41 6.94 -0.61
N ASP A 78 -9.01 5.66 -0.59
CA ASP A 78 -7.67 5.21 -0.19
C ASP A 78 -7.24 4.01 -1.03
N LEU A 79 -6.02 4.05 -1.58
CA LEU A 79 -5.52 3.00 -2.47
C LEU A 79 -4.40 2.21 -1.79
N ARG A 80 -4.74 1.52 -0.70
CA ARG A 80 -3.81 0.58 -0.05
C ARG A 80 -3.61 -0.68 -0.89
N LEU A 81 -2.35 -1.04 -1.05
CA LEU A 81 -1.87 -2.27 -1.65
C LEU A 81 -0.99 -3.05 -0.67
N LEU A 82 -1.08 -4.36 -0.76
CA LEU A 82 -0.26 -5.32 -0.04
C LEU A 82 0.78 -5.89 -1.01
N LEU A 83 1.99 -6.11 -0.52
CA LEU A 83 3.10 -6.66 -1.27
C LEU A 83 3.36 -8.09 -0.77
N PHE A 84 3.20 -9.06 -1.65
CA PHE A 84 3.44 -10.47 -1.37
C PHE A 84 4.65 -10.99 -2.14
N SER A 85 5.41 -11.88 -1.49
CA SER A 85 6.46 -12.67 -2.12
C SER A 85 5.84 -13.66 -3.10
N LYS A 86 6.31 -13.72 -4.35
CA LYS A 86 5.89 -14.79 -5.28
C LYS A 86 6.54 -16.13 -4.94
N ASP A 87 7.69 -16.11 -4.26
CA ASP A 87 8.46 -17.30 -3.96
C ASP A 87 7.92 -18.03 -2.72
N THR A 88 7.52 -17.26 -1.69
CA THR A 88 7.05 -17.81 -0.41
C THR A 88 5.56 -17.61 -0.15
N GLY A 89 4.91 -16.68 -0.85
CA GLY A 89 3.54 -16.28 -0.56
C GLY A 89 3.40 -15.31 0.62
N ASP A 90 4.49 -15.01 1.33
CA ASP A 90 4.43 -14.19 2.53
C ASP A 90 4.17 -12.71 2.24
N LEU A 91 3.55 -12.04 3.20
CA LEU A 91 3.43 -10.59 3.18
C LEU A 91 4.79 -9.93 3.46
N ILE A 92 5.31 -9.24 2.46
CA ILE A 92 6.54 -8.45 2.51
C ILE A 92 6.28 -7.06 3.09
N GLY A 93 5.08 -6.51 2.92
CA GLY A 93 4.72 -5.20 3.45
C GLY A 93 3.47 -4.61 2.80
N SER A 94 3.29 -3.31 2.97
CA SER A 94 2.19 -2.57 2.34
C SER A 94 2.65 -1.24 1.79
N SER A 95 2.01 -0.79 0.71
CA SER A 95 2.19 0.53 0.12
C SER A 95 0.83 1.07 -0.31
N GLY A 96 0.64 2.37 -0.34
CA GLY A 96 -0.61 2.93 -0.86
C GLY A 96 -0.54 4.41 -1.18
N LEU A 97 -1.59 4.87 -1.85
CA LEU A 97 -1.89 6.29 -2.01
C LEU A 97 -3.01 6.66 -1.04
N HIS A 98 -2.72 7.62 -0.17
CA HIS A 98 -3.58 8.11 0.88
C HIS A 98 -3.93 9.58 0.64
N ARG A 99 -4.97 10.08 1.31
CA ARG A 99 -5.42 11.48 1.26
C ARG A 99 -5.52 12.01 -0.17
N ILE A 100 -6.32 11.31 -0.97
CA ILE A 100 -6.41 11.54 -2.40
C ILE A 100 -7.24 12.78 -2.70
N ASP A 101 -6.64 13.72 -3.43
CA ASP A 101 -7.34 14.83 -4.07
C ASP A 101 -7.33 14.58 -5.58
N TRP A 102 -8.45 14.07 -6.10
CA TRP A 102 -8.61 13.72 -7.51
C TRP A 102 -8.66 14.95 -8.43
N GLN A 103 -9.19 16.09 -7.95
CA GLN A 103 -9.26 17.33 -8.73
C GLN A 103 -7.86 17.88 -9.02
N THR A 104 -6.98 17.88 -8.01
CA THR A 104 -5.60 18.37 -8.17
C THR A 104 -4.57 17.27 -8.41
N ARG A 105 -5.02 16.01 -8.51
CA ARG A 105 -4.21 14.79 -8.62
C ARG A 105 -3.07 14.78 -7.61
N LYS A 106 -3.37 15.06 -6.34
CA LYS A 106 -2.42 15.00 -5.23
C LYS A 106 -2.70 13.77 -4.37
N PHE A 107 -1.61 13.14 -3.96
CA PHE A 107 -1.65 11.90 -3.20
C PHE A 107 -0.50 11.91 -2.20
N GLU A 108 -0.73 11.32 -1.02
CA GLU A 108 0.31 10.98 -0.06
C GLU A 108 0.71 9.53 -0.25
N ILE A 109 2.01 9.26 -0.36
CA ILE A 109 2.51 7.90 -0.51
C ILE A 109 2.92 7.38 0.86
N GLY A 110 2.28 6.30 1.29
CA GLY A 110 2.67 5.51 2.45
C GLY A 110 3.27 4.18 2.01
N TYR A 111 4.32 3.72 2.68
CA TYR A 111 4.76 2.34 2.55
C TYR A 111 5.52 1.89 3.80
N TRP A 112 5.51 0.58 4.05
CA TRP A 112 6.31 -0.07 5.08
C TRP A 112 6.62 -1.50 4.65
N VAL A 113 7.64 -2.08 5.26
CA VAL A 113 8.10 -3.43 4.94
C VAL A 113 8.30 -4.20 6.23
N ARG A 114 7.90 -5.47 6.19
CA ARG A 114 8.13 -6.46 7.24
C ARG A 114 9.63 -6.60 7.54
N THR A 115 10.00 -6.58 8.82
CA THR A 115 11.40 -6.52 9.27
C THR A 115 12.28 -7.65 8.71
N SER A 116 11.78 -8.89 8.67
CA SER A 116 12.46 -10.05 8.06
C SER A 116 12.85 -9.83 6.59
N TYR A 117 12.07 -9.04 5.86
CA TYR A 117 12.32 -8.69 4.46
C TYR A 117 13.11 -7.38 4.27
N GLY A 118 13.21 -6.56 5.32
CA GLY A 118 13.93 -5.29 5.33
C GLY A 118 15.44 -5.42 5.03
N ARG A 119 16.07 -6.54 5.42
CA ARG A 119 17.52 -6.77 5.29
C ARG A 119 17.94 -7.61 4.08
N GLN A 120 17.00 -8.15 3.31
CA GLN A 120 17.27 -9.12 2.24
C GLN A 120 17.48 -8.48 0.85
N GLY A 121 17.72 -7.18 0.77
CA GLY A 121 18.01 -6.52 -0.51
C GLY A 121 16.82 -6.38 -1.47
N TYR A 122 15.60 -6.82 -1.11
CA TYR A 122 14.35 -6.38 -1.75
C TYR A 122 14.27 -4.84 -1.78
N ILE A 123 14.93 -4.20 -0.81
CA ILE A 123 14.93 -2.76 -0.52
C ILE A 123 16.31 -2.13 -0.72
N ARG A 124 17.22 -2.69 -1.54
CA ARG A 124 18.42 -1.92 -1.95
C ARG A 124 18.09 -0.72 -2.88
N ARG A 125 16.80 -0.45 -3.12
CA ARG A 125 16.28 0.68 -3.91
C ARG A 125 15.06 1.37 -3.27
N LEU A 126 14.81 1.18 -1.98
CA LEU A 126 13.71 1.84 -1.27
C LEU A 126 14.25 2.44 0.03
N GLN A 127 14.98 3.55 -0.10
CA GLN A 127 15.36 4.35 1.07
C GLN A 127 14.09 4.80 1.79
N THR A 128 13.95 4.37 3.04
CA THR A 128 13.28 5.02 4.18
C THR A 128 12.05 5.88 3.85
N THR A 129 10.92 5.50 4.45
CA THR A 129 9.68 6.28 4.63
C THR A 129 9.85 7.76 4.26
N ARG A 130 9.45 8.10 3.03
CA ARG A 130 9.39 9.49 2.55
C ARG A 130 7.96 9.75 2.13
N PHE A 131 7.24 10.39 3.05
CA PHE A 131 6.02 11.12 2.74
C PHE A 131 6.37 12.15 1.65
N ARG A 132 5.99 11.89 0.41
CA ARG A 132 6.19 12.83 -0.69
C ARG A 132 4.86 12.97 -1.44
N SER A 133 4.44 14.21 -1.59
CA SER A 133 3.36 14.58 -2.49
C SER A 133 3.77 14.19 -3.92
N CYS A 134 3.02 13.28 -4.54
CA CYS A 134 3.29 12.87 -5.91
C CYS A 134 2.66 13.88 -6.90
N ARG A 135 3.38 14.96 -7.22
CA ARG A 135 3.17 15.66 -8.51
C ARG A 135 4.25 15.19 -9.47
N ARG A 136 3.84 14.40 -10.49
CA ARG A 136 4.57 14.09 -11.73
C ARG A 136 6.11 14.21 -11.63
N THR A 137 6.71 13.48 -10.71
CA THR A 137 8.16 13.46 -10.52
C THR A 137 8.61 12.01 -10.51
N GLY A 138 9.72 11.75 -11.22
CA GLY A 138 10.26 10.41 -11.49
C GLY A 138 10.62 9.64 -10.23
N LEU A 139 9.62 9.04 -9.59
CA LEU A 139 9.77 8.10 -8.50
C LEU A 139 10.30 6.77 -9.05
N ARG A 140 11.36 6.25 -8.41
CA ARG A 140 11.95 4.93 -8.69
C ARG A 140 11.68 3.98 -7.50
N SER A 141 10.41 3.84 -7.12
CA SER A 141 9.91 2.69 -6.33
C SER A 141 9.40 1.63 -7.30
N ALA A 142 9.26 0.35 -6.94
CA ALA A 142 8.68 -0.64 -7.88
C ALA A 142 7.15 -0.62 -7.88
N ALA A 143 6.52 -0.31 -6.73
CA ALA A 143 5.07 -0.35 -6.54
C ALA A 143 4.38 0.97 -6.94
N THR A 144 4.96 2.09 -6.52
CA THR A 144 4.35 3.42 -6.65
C THR A 144 4.31 3.92 -8.10
N PRO A 145 5.34 3.71 -8.94
CA PRO A 145 5.31 4.14 -10.34
C PRO A 145 4.36 3.32 -11.21
N ALA A 146 4.06 2.06 -10.85
CA ALA A 146 3.08 1.26 -11.57
C ALA A 146 1.67 1.83 -11.37
N MET A 147 1.30 2.17 -10.12
CA MET A 147 0.06 2.89 -9.81
C MET A 147 0.02 4.29 -10.43
N CYS A 148 1.07 5.09 -10.26
CA CYS A 148 1.10 6.45 -10.83
C CYS A 148 1.07 6.46 -12.37
N LYS A 149 1.56 5.40 -13.03
CA LYS A 149 1.40 5.20 -14.49
C LYS A 149 -0.01 4.74 -14.86
N ALA A 150 -0.64 3.87 -14.08
CA ALA A 150 -2.01 3.41 -14.30
C ALA A 150 -3.06 4.52 -14.06
N LEU A 151 -2.70 5.52 -13.24
CA LEU A 151 -3.49 6.73 -12.96
C LEU A 151 -3.24 7.89 -13.95
N GLY A 152 -2.45 7.65 -15.00
CA GLY A 152 -2.08 8.62 -16.03
C GLY A 152 -3.27 9.05 -16.89
#